data_AF-A0A318EW57-F1
#
_entry.id   AF-A0A318EW57-F1
#
_cell.length_a   1.000
_cell.length_b   1.000
_cell.length_c   1.000
_cell.angle_alpha   90.00
_cell.angle_beta   90.00
_cell.angle_gamma   90.00
#
_symmetry.space_group_name_H-M   'P 1'
#
loop_
_entity.id
_entity.type
_entity.pdbx_description
1 polymer ?
#
loop_
_entity_poly.entity_id
_entity_poly.type
_entity_poly.pdbx_seq_one_letter_code
_entity_poly.pdbx_strand_id
1 'polypeptide(L)'
;MVVTLEEIKEYVRIDSIGEDDFLLGLCATSESLCSDILHRTFDKMEEVPDTVKTAVLYGISYLYENREQADFKDLTLMLKCLLFGQRDEVF
;
A
#
# COMPACT_ATOMS: atom_id res chain seq x y z
N MET A 1 -2.42 5.99 8.83
CA MET A 1 -3.06 5.30 7.70
C MET A 1 -3.20 6.26 6.55
N VAL A 2 -2.68 5.87 5.40
CA VAL A 2 -2.62 6.63 4.15
C VAL A 2 -3.95 6.58 3.39
N VAL A 3 -4.68 5.48 3.54
CA VAL A 3 -6.00 5.23 2.94
C VAL A 3 -6.99 4.74 3.98
N THR A 4 -8.28 4.99 3.78
CA THR A 4 -9.34 4.55 4.71
C THR A 4 -9.80 3.13 4.41
N LEU A 5 -10.50 2.52 5.38
CA LEU A 5 -11.06 1.18 5.18
C LEU A 5 -12.12 1.15 4.08
N GLU A 6 -12.91 2.20 3.93
CA GLU A 6 -13.88 2.33 2.84
C GLU A 6 -13.20 2.37 1.47
N GLU A 7 -12.11 3.16 1.34
CA GLU A 7 -11.33 3.23 0.09
C GLU A 7 -10.74 1.86 -0.28
N ILE A 8 -10.26 1.10 0.71
CA ILE A 8 -9.74 -0.25 0.50
C ILE A 8 -10.86 -1.19 0.02
N LYS A 9 -12.02 -1.16 0.69
CA LYS A 9 -13.18 -2.00 0.35
C LYS A 9 -13.69 -1.70 -1.05
N GLU A 10 -13.78 -0.42 -1.41
CA GLU A 10 -14.18 0.01 -2.74
C GLU A 10 -13.18 -0.47 -3.80
N TYR A 11 -11.88 -0.37 -3.52
CA TYR A 11 -10.83 -0.78 -4.45
C TYR A 11 -10.79 -2.29 -4.69
N VAL A 12 -10.88 -3.10 -3.63
CA VAL A 12 -10.86 -4.57 -3.69
C VAL A 12 -12.25 -5.16 -3.99
N ARG A 13 -13.31 -4.33 -3.99
CA ARG A 13 -14.71 -4.69 -4.23
C ARG A 13 -15.26 -5.69 -3.21
N ILE A 14 -15.06 -5.40 -1.94
CA ILE A 14 -15.53 -6.21 -0.81
C ILE A 14 -16.61 -5.45 -0.05
N ASP A 15 -17.81 -6.03 0.01
CA ASP A 15 -18.95 -5.45 0.72
C ASP A 15 -19.16 -6.04 2.15
N SER A 16 -18.37 -7.05 2.53
CA SER A 16 -18.51 -7.74 3.81
C SER A 16 -17.76 -7.03 4.95
N ILE A 17 -18.36 -6.99 6.14
CA ILE A 17 -17.77 -6.44 7.38
C ILE A 17 -16.83 -7.45 8.05
N GLY A 18 -16.89 -8.73 7.66
CA GLY A 18 -16.14 -9.81 8.33
C GLY A 18 -14.63 -9.80 8.07
N GLU A 19 -14.15 -9.02 7.09
CA GLU A 19 -12.76 -9.00 6.67
C GLU A 19 -12.03 -7.69 7.05
N ASP A 20 -12.67 -6.83 7.85
CA ASP A 20 -12.16 -5.49 8.17
C ASP A 20 -10.79 -5.54 8.85
N ASP A 21 -10.65 -6.34 9.90
CA ASP A 21 -9.36 -6.51 10.61
C ASP A 21 -8.27 -7.08 9.70
N PHE A 22 -8.65 -7.96 8.77
CA PHE A 22 -7.72 -8.54 7.81
C PHE A 22 -7.25 -7.50 6.80
N LEU A 23 -8.16 -6.70 6.23
CA LEU A 23 -7.85 -5.61 5.32
C LEU A 23 -6.99 -4.53 5.99
N LEU A 24 -7.23 -4.23 7.26
CA LEU A 24 -6.39 -3.31 8.04
C LEU A 24 -4.97 -3.87 8.22
N GLY A 25 -4.82 -5.17 8.46
CA GLY A 25 -3.50 -5.82 8.52
C GLY A 25 -2.75 -5.76 7.19
N LEU A 26 -3.45 -5.96 6.07
CA LEU A 26 -2.88 -5.79 4.73
C LEU A 26 -2.49 -4.33 4.46
N CYS A 27 -3.32 -3.38 4.90
CA CYS A 27 -3.02 -1.95 4.80
C CYS A 27 -1.73 -1.59 5.53
N ALA A 28 -1.59 -2.02 6.78
CA ALA A 28 -0.36 -1.77 7.56
C ALA A 28 0.88 -2.38 6.87
N THR A 29 0.75 -3.58 6.29
CA THR A 29 1.83 -4.24 5.55
C THR A 29 2.21 -3.46 4.29
N SER A 30 1.21 -3.04 3.51
CA SER A 30 1.40 -2.27 2.28
C SER A 30 2.00 -0.89 2.54
N GLU A 31 1.55 -0.20 3.60
CA GLU A 31 2.13 1.06 4.07
C GLU A 31 3.59 0.89 4.46
N SER A 32 3.93 -0.16 5.22
CA SER A 32 5.33 -0.43 5.59
C SER A 32 6.21 -0.59 4.35
N LEU A 33 5.77 -1.38 3.36
CA LEU A 33 6.52 -1.58 2.11
C LEU A 33 6.72 -0.27 1.35
N CYS A 34 5.67 0.55 1.24
CA CYS A 34 5.76 1.84 0.55
C CYS A 34 6.67 2.82 1.30
N SER A 35 6.59 2.87 2.63
CA SER A 35 7.47 3.68 3.50
C SER A 35 8.93 3.26 3.36
N ASP A 36 9.20 1.95 3.34
CA ASP A 36 10.54 1.39 3.15
C ASP A 36 11.11 1.72 1.76
N ILE A 37 10.27 1.82 0.73
CA ILE A 37 10.70 2.19 -0.62
C ILE A 37 11.00 3.69 -0.73
N LEU A 38 10.18 4.51 -0.08
CA LEU A 38 10.32 5.98 -0.06
C LEU A 38 11.40 6.45 0.91
N HIS A 39 11.88 5.58 1.81
CA HIS A 39 12.73 5.92 2.95
C HIS A 39 12.11 7.01 3.85
N ARG A 40 10.77 7.07 3.94
CA ARG A 40 10.05 8.12 4.64
C ARG A 40 8.77 7.60 5.27
N THR A 41 8.54 7.98 6.52
CA THR A 41 7.31 7.69 7.25
C THR A 41 6.19 8.64 6.83
N PHE A 42 4.99 8.09 6.58
CA PHE A 42 3.81 8.88 6.20
C PHE A 42 3.35 9.86 7.28
N ASP A 43 3.64 9.59 8.56
CA ASP A 43 3.30 10.51 9.68
C ASP A 43 3.99 11.88 9.57
N LYS A 44 5.00 12.00 8.71
CA LYS A 44 5.74 13.24 8.45
C LYS A 44 5.40 13.88 7.10
N MET A 45 4.36 13.39 6.42
CA MET A 45 3.84 13.99 5.20
C MET A 45 2.66 14.89 5.55
N GLU A 46 2.76 16.17 5.19
CA GLU A 46 1.67 17.14 5.35
C GLU A 46 0.50 16.80 4.42
N GLU A 47 0.82 16.23 3.25
CA GLU A 47 -0.11 15.68 2.28
C GLU A 47 0.51 14.43 1.64
N VAL A 48 -0.25 13.33 1.58
CA VAL A 48 0.20 12.10 0.93
C VAL A 48 -0.19 12.14 -0.55
N PRO A 49 0.77 12.06 -1.50
CA PRO A 49 0.46 12.09 -2.92
C PRO A 49 -0.47 10.95 -3.34
N ASP A 50 -1.35 11.22 -4.32
CA ASP A 50 -2.27 10.19 -4.84
C ASP A 50 -1.55 8.97 -5.42
N THR A 51 -0.32 9.15 -5.93
CA THR A 51 0.53 8.05 -6.38
C THR A 51 0.90 7.11 -5.24
N VAL A 52 1.15 7.64 -4.04
CA VAL A 52 1.45 6.85 -2.84
C VAL A 52 0.20 6.10 -2.37
N LYS A 53 -0.95 6.78 -2.34
CA LYS A 53 -2.24 6.13 -2.03
C LYS A 53 -2.53 4.98 -3.00
N THR A 54 -2.31 5.20 -4.30
CA THR A 54 -2.49 4.19 -5.34
C THR A 54 -1.53 3.00 -5.15
N ALA A 55 -0.26 3.26 -4.79
CA ALA A 55 0.70 2.21 -4.51
C ALA A 55 0.30 1.37 -3.28
N VAL A 56 -0.19 2.01 -2.21
CA VAL A 56 -0.69 1.32 -1.02
C VAL A 56 -1.91 0.46 -1.37
N LEU A 57 -2.90 0.99 -2.10
CA LEU A 57 -4.08 0.24 -2.53
C LEU A 57 -3.71 -0.95 -3.43
N TYR A 58 -2.78 -0.76 -4.35
CA TYR A 58 -2.29 -1.85 -5.18
C TYR A 58 -1.64 -2.95 -4.34
N GLY A 59 -0.77 -2.58 -3.38
CA GLY A 59 -0.13 -3.56 -2.51
C GLY A 59 -1.13 -4.34 -1.66
N ILE A 60 -2.20 -3.69 -1.18
CA ILE A 60 -3.29 -4.35 -0.46
C ILE A 60 -3.98 -5.37 -1.38
N SER A 61 -4.38 -4.95 -2.58
CA SER A 61 -5.05 -5.82 -3.55
C SER A 61 -4.18 -7.03 -3.92
N TYR A 62 -2.89 -6.80 -4.19
CA TYR A 62 -1.96 -7.87 -4.53
C TYR A 62 -1.81 -8.90 -3.40
N LEU A 63 -1.63 -8.44 -2.15
CA LEU A 63 -1.53 -9.32 -1.00
C LEU A 63 -2.84 -10.05 -0.71
N TYR A 64 -3.97 -9.39 -0.96
CA TYR A 64 -5.30 -9.97 -0.83
C TYR A 64 -5.56 -11.08 -1.85
N GLU A 65 -5.10 -10.93 -3.09
CA GLU A 65 -5.26 -11.92 -4.15
C GLU A 65 -4.24 -13.08 -4.02
N ASN A 66 -3.02 -12.80 -3.59
CA ASN A 66 -1.91 -13.76 -3.56
C ASN A 66 -1.63 -14.31 -2.15
N ARG A 67 -2.67 -14.61 -1.37
CA ARG A 67 -2.54 -15.02 0.05
C ARG A 67 -1.73 -16.31 0.26
N GLU A 68 -1.76 -17.22 -0.71
CA GLU A 68 -1.10 -18.52 -0.60
C GLU A 68 0.36 -18.49 -1.10
N GLN A 69 0.66 -17.64 -2.09
CA GLN A 69 1.95 -17.57 -2.77
C GLN A 69 2.28 -16.14 -3.22
N ALA A 70 2.45 -15.22 -2.27
CA ALA A 70 2.85 -13.86 -2.57
C ALA A 70 4.33 -13.79 -3.00
N ASP A 71 4.60 -13.30 -4.22
CA ASP A 71 5.96 -12.94 -4.63
C ASP A 71 6.26 -11.49 -4.22
N PHE A 72 6.90 -11.35 -3.06
CA PHE A 72 7.30 -10.05 -2.53
C PHE A 72 8.33 -9.33 -3.40
N LYS A 73 9.10 -10.05 -4.23
CA LYS A 73 10.09 -9.44 -5.12
C LYS A 73 9.40 -8.68 -6.24
N ASP A 74 8.42 -9.30 -6.88
CA ASP A 74 7.65 -8.67 -7.96
C ASP A 74 6.80 -7.52 -7.42
N LEU A 75 6.15 -7.71 -6.26
CA LEU A 75 5.43 -6.65 -5.57
C LEU A 75 6.34 -5.44 -5.29
N THR A 76 7.51 -5.69 -4.70
CA THR A 76 8.46 -4.62 -4.37
C THR A 76 8.97 -3.90 -5.62
N LEU A 77 9.22 -4.63 -6.72
CA LEU A 77 9.65 -4.04 -7.98
C LEU A 77 8.57 -3.11 -8.54
N MET A 78 7.31 -3.54 -8.54
CA MET A 78 6.19 -2.74 -9.03
C MET A 78 5.99 -1.49 -8.17
N LEU A 79 5.98 -1.63 -6.85
CA LEU A 79 5.89 -0.50 -5.92
C LEU A 79 7.05 0.49 -6.12
N LYS A 80 8.28 0.01 -6.36
CA LYS A 80 9.42 0.87 -6.69
C LYS A 80 9.21 1.66 -7.97
N CYS A 81 8.64 1.05 -9.00
CA CYS A 81 8.32 1.73 -10.26
C CYS A 81 7.26 2.82 -10.06
N LEU A 82 6.19 2.54 -9.30
CA LEU A 82 5.14 3.52 -8.99
C LEU A 82 5.64 4.68 -8.13
N LEU A 83 6.44 4.37 -7.11
CA LEU A 83 6.91 5.33 -6.12
C LEU A 83 8.19 6.06 -6.56
N PHE A 84 8.75 5.74 -7.72
CA PHE A 84 10.02 6.29 -8.19
C PHE A 84 10.02 7.82 -8.21
N GLY A 85 8.93 8.45 -8.68
CA GLY A 85 8.81 9.90 -8.74
C GLY A 85 8.60 10.61 -7.40
N GLN A 86 8.38 9.86 -6.32
CA GLN A 86 8.12 10.39 -4.97
C GLN A 86 9.25 10.07 -3.98
N ARG A 87 10.27 9.31 -4.42
CA ARG A 87 11.38 8.89 -3.58
C ARG A 87 12.32 10.06 -3.33
N ASP A 88 12.63 10.34 -2.05
CA ASP A 88 13.62 11.36 -1.70
C ASP A 88 14.99 10.96 -2.30
N GLU A 89 15.54 11.81 -3.17
CA GLU A 89 16.88 11.65 -3.72
C GLU A 89 17.90 11.96 -2.60
N VAL A 90 18.51 10.93 -2.03
CA VAL A 90 19.65 11.11 -1.13
C VAL A 90 20.88 11.38 -1.98
N PHE A 91 21.21 12.66 -2.17
CA PHE A 91 22.47 13.12 -2.77
C PHE A 91 23.61 13.15 -1.75
#